data_AF-A0A931XJR0-F1
#
_entry.id   AF-A0A931XJR0-F1
#
_cell.length_a   1.000
_cell.length_b   1.000
_cell.length_c   1.000
_cell.angle_alpha   90.00
_cell.angle_beta   90.00
_cell.angle_gamma   90.00
#
_symmetry.space_group_name_H-M   'P 1'
#
loop_
_entity.id
_entity.type
_entity.pdbx_description
1 polymer ?
#
loop_
_entity_poly.entity_id
_entity_poly.type
_entity_poly.pdbx_seq_one_letter_code
_entity_poly.pdbx_strand_id
1 'polypeptide(L)' 'MPYEVERFLTGLGVTVLWSIVATLIVVVLFEALQRKYRLLDEIFKENSVAAALVAAAFILGIFYTVVQIVIH' A
#
# COMPACT_ATOMS: atom_id res chain seq x y z
N MET A 1 36.58 11.88 -5.61
CA MET A 1 36.89 10.52 -5.15
C MET A 1 36.19 10.17 -3.82
N PRO A 2 36.63 10.53 -2.59
CA PRO A 2 35.97 10.02 -1.36
C PRO A 2 34.56 10.60 -1.14
N TYR A 3 34.35 11.88 -1.44
CA TYR A 3 33.08 12.58 -1.28
C TYR A 3 31.94 12.02 -2.17
N GLU A 4 32.28 11.54 -3.37
CA GLU A 4 31.28 10.96 -4.29
C GLU A 4 30.81 9.58 -3.81
N VAL A 5 31.72 8.79 -3.26
CA VAL A 5 31.42 7.47 -2.69
C VAL A 5 30.54 7.61 -1.45
N GLU A 6 30.84 8.56 -0.57
CA GLU A 6 30.03 8.84 0.62
C GLU A 6 28.61 9.29 0.26
N ARG A 7 28.48 10.18 -0.73
CA ARG A 7 27.18 10.64 -1.22
C ARG A 7 26.38 9.50 -1.88
N PHE A 8 27.04 8.63 -2.62
CA PHE A 8 26.42 7.45 -3.23
C PHE A 8 25.91 6.46 -2.16
N LEU A 9 26.74 6.13 -1.17
CA LEU A 9 26.36 5.23 -0.07
C LEU A 9 25.20 5.81 0.75
N THR A 10 25.20 7.12 0.99
CA THR A 10 24.09 7.80 1.66
C THR A 10 22.80 7.69 0.84
N GLY A 11 22.87 7.93 -0.47
CA GLY A 11 21.71 7.80 -1.37
C GLY A 11 21.16 6.37 -1.43
N LEU A 12 22.04 5.36 -1.48
CA LEU A 12 21.65 3.97 -1.40
C LEU A 12 21.00 3.63 -0.05
N GLY A 13 21.58 4.08 1.06
CA GLY A 13 21.04 3.86 2.41
C GLY A 13 19.63 4.44 2.55
N VAL A 14 19.42 5.67 2.06
CA VAL A 14 18.11 6.33 2.05
C VAL A 14 17.11 5.55 1.19
N THR A 15 17.52 5.09 0.00
CA THR A 15 16.64 4.31 -0.89
C THR A 15 16.21 2.99 -0.27
N VAL A 16 17.14 2.28 0.36
CA VAL A 16 16.87 1.02 1.07
C VAL A 16 15.93 1.28 2.25
N LEU A 17 16.17 2.32 3.04
CA LEU A 17 15.32 2.70 4.16
C LEU A 17 13.88 2.97 3.70
N TRP A 18 13.71 3.79 2.66
CA TRP A 18 12.39 4.08 2.09
C TRP A 18 11.71 2.85 1.51
N SER A 19 12.45 1.93 0.90
CA SER A 19 11.90 0.67 0.39
C SER A 19 11.37 -0.22 1.52
N ILE A 20 12.07 -0.27 2.65
CA ILE A 20 11.62 -1.01 3.84
C ILE A 20 10.35 -0.36 4.42
N VAL A 21 10.35 0.97 4.57
CA VAL A 21 9.18 1.71 5.06
C VAL A 21 7.96 1.48 4.18
N ALA A 22 8.12 1.59 2.85
CA ALA A 22 7.04 1.34 1.90
C ALA A 22 6.51 -0.10 2.03
N THR A 23 7.40 -1.08 2.15
CA THR A 23 7.02 -2.49 2.32
C THR A 23 6.23 -2.69 3.62
N LEU A 24 6.67 -2.10 4.74
CA LEU A 24 5.96 -2.17 6.01
C LEU A 24 4.57 -1.55 5.92
N ILE A 25 4.44 -0.40 5.25
CA ILE A 25 3.13 0.24 5.02
C ILE A 25 2.22 -0.71 4.23
N VAL A 26 2.72 -1.32 3.15
CA VAL A 26 1.94 -2.27 2.34
C VAL A 26 1.51 -3.46 3.19
N VAL A 27 2.40 -4.07 3.98
CA VAL A 27 2.08 -5.21 4.84
C VAL A 27 1.00 -4.84 5.86
N VAL A 28 1.14 -3.70 6.53
CA VAL A 28 0.15 -3.22 7.52
C VAL A 28 -1.19 -2.94 6.84
N LEU A 29 -1.20 -2.31 5.67
CA LEU A 29 -2.41 -2.11 4.89
C LEU A 29 -3.04 -3.44 4.47
N PHE A 30 -2.23 -4.40 4.05
CA PHE A 30 -2.71 -5.72 3.65
C PHE A 30 -3.32 -6.47 4.83
N GLU A 31 -2.68 -6.46 6.00
CA GLU A 31 -3.24 -7.05 7.22
C GLU A 31 -4.53 -6.34 7.66
N ALA A 32 -4.55 -5.01 7.65
CA ALA A 32 -5.73 -4.22 8.01
C ALA A 32 -6.89 -4.51 7.06
N LEU A 33 -6.61 -4.55 5.75
CA LEU A 33 -7.56 -4.95 4.73
C LEU A 33 -7.99 -6.40 4.94
N GLN A 34 -7.08 -7.35 5.17
CA GLN A 34 -7.42 -8.76 5.34
C GLN A 34 -8.29 -8.99 6.58
N ARG A 35 -8.04 -8.28 7.70
CA ARG A 35 -8.94 -8.28 8.86
C ARG A 35 -10.31 -7.73 8.51
N LYS A 36 -10.36 -6.61 7.77
CA LYS A 36 -11.61 -5.99 7.33
C LYS A 36 -12.36 -6.87 6.31
N TYR A 37 -11.64 -7.54 5.42
CA TYR A 37 -12.16 -8.46 4.41
C TYR A 37 -12.62 -9.76 5.04
N ARG A 38 -11.98 -10.26 6.11
CA ARG A 38 -12.46 -11.43 6.87
C ARG A 38 -13.74 -11.13 7.63
N LEU A 39 -13.84 -9.93 8.24
CA LEU A 39 -15.10 -9.44 8.83
C LEU A 39 -16.16 -9.21 7.75
N LEU A 40 -15.75 -8.67 6.60
CA LEU A 40 -16.64 -8.56 5.46
C LEU A 40 -17.05 -9.94 4.95
N ASP A 41 -16.22 -10.98 4.96
CA ASP A 41 -16.55 -12.33 4.46
C ASP A 41 -17.67 -12.97 5.29
N GLU A 42 -17.68 -12.73 6.62
CA GLU A 42 -18.82 -13.03 7.49
C GLU A 42 -20.08 -12.24 7.11
N ILE A 43 -19.95 -10.95 6.75
CA ILE A 43 -21.07 -10.09 6.31
C ILE A 43 -21.53 -10.42 4.87
N PHE A 44 -20.61 -10.82 3.99
CA PHE A 44 -20.80 -11.17 2.58
C PHE A 44 -21.59 -12.46 2.43
N LYS A 45 -21.42 -13.39 3.38
CA LYS A 45 -22.24 -14.59 3.50
C LYS A 45 -23.73 -14.27 3.70
N GLU A 46 -24.06 -13.09 4.25
CA GLU A 46 -25.44 -12.65 4.45
C GLU A 46 -25.95 -11.68 3.36
N ASN A 47 -25.09 -10.89 2.70
CA ASN A 47 -25.53 -10.01 1.59
C ASN A 47 -24.41 -9.65 0.59
N SER A 48 -24.42 -10.33 -0.56
CA SER A 48 -23.32 -10.39 -1.54
C SER A 48 -23.02 -9.08 -2.29
N VAL A 49 -24.00 -8.19 -2.46
CA VAL A 49 -23.88 -7.03 -3.39
C VAL A 49 -23.21 -5.81 -2.76
N ALA A 50 -23.60 -5.47 -1.52
CA ALA A 50 -23.14 -4.24 -0.87
C ALA A 50 -21.63 -4.27 -0.61
N ALA A 51 -21.12 -5.42 -0.18
CA ALA A 51 -19.73 -5.56 0.17
C ALA A 51 -18.84 -5.67 -1.10
N ALA A 52 -19.37 -6.17 -2.23
CA ALA A 52 -18.65 -6.17 -3.51
C ALA A 52 -18.44 -4.72 -4.01
N LEU A 53 -19.45 -3.86 -3.77
CA LEU A 53 -19.40 -2.45 -4.09
C LEU A 53 -18.36 -1.69 -3.22
N VAL A 54 -18.27 -2.04 -1.93
CA VAL A 54 -17.26 -1.48 -1.02
C VAL A 54 -15.85 -1.92 -1.39
N ALA A 55 -15.66 -3.20 -1.74
CA ALA A 55 -14.37 -3.72 -2.21
C ALA A 55 -13.92 -3.02 -3.50
N ALA A 56 -14.83 -2.86 -4.47
CA ALA A 56 -14.57 -2.14 -5.71
C ALA A 56 -14.21 -0.67 -5.45
N ALA A 57 -14.91 0.00 -4.52
CA ALA A 57 -14.60 1.38 -4.14
C ALA A 57 -13.19 1.53 -3.53
N PHE A 58 -12.77 0.58 -2.68
CA PHE A 58 -11.41 0.56 -2.14
C PHE A 58 -10.34 0.39 -3.22
N ILE A 59 -10.55 -0.54 -4.16
CA ILE A 59 -9.63 -0.77 -5.27
C ILE A 59 -9.49 0.48 -6.14
N LEU A 60 -10.62 1.12 -6.50
CA LEU A 60 -10.62 2.34 -7.29
C LEU A 60 -9.94 3.51 -6.56
N GLY A 61 -10.16 3.64 -5.25
CA GLY A 61 -9.51 4.67 -4.43
C GLY A 61 -8.00 4.52 -4.32
N ILE A 62 -7.52 3.28 -4.14
CA ILE A 62 -6.08 2.98 -4.16
C ILE A 62 -5.49 3.30 -5.53
N PHE A 63 -6.15 2.88 -6.61
CA PHE A 63 -5.68 3.12 -7.97
C PHE A 63 -5.58 4.61 -8.28
N TYR A 64 -6.61 5.39 -7.93
CA TYR A 64 -6.61 6.85 -8.10
C TYR A 64 -5.47 7.52 -7.33
N THR A 65 -5.24 7.11 -6.08
CA THR A 65 -4.19 7.68 -5.23
C THR A 65 -2.80 7.40 -5.80
N VAL A 66 -2.54 6.17 -6.23
CA VAL A 66 -1.27 5.78 -6.85
C VAL A 66 -1.05 6.55 -8.15
N VAL A 67 -2.07 6.65 -9.00
CA VAL A 67 -1.98 7.41 -10.26
C VAL A 67 -1.68 8.88 -10.01
N GLN A 68 -2.31 9.50 -9.00
CA GLN A 68 -2.02 10.89 -8.63
C GLN A 68 -0.57 11.09 -8.20
N ILE A 69 -0.02 10.20 -7.37
CA ILE A 69 1.39 10.25 -6.93
C ILE A 69 2.39 10.05 -8.08
N VAL A 70 2.00 9.30 -9.12
CA VAL A 70 2.88 9.04 -10.28
C VAL A 70 2.84 10.17 -11.31
N ILE A 71 1.67 10.80 -11.48
CA ILE A 71 1.47 11.87 -12.48
C ILE A 71 1.90 13.24 -11.96
N HIS A 72 1.72 13.53 -10.67
CA HIS A 72 2.14 14.78 -10.03
C HIS A 72 3.42 14.60 -9.23
#